data_AF-X0KLV1-F1
#
_entry.id   AF-X0KLV1-F1
#
_cell.length_a   1.000
_cell.length_b   1.000
_cell.length_c   1.000
_cell.angle_alpha   90.00
_cell.angle_beta   90.00
_cell.angle_gamma   90.00
#
_symmetry.space_group_name_H-M   'P 1'
#
loop_
_entity.id
_entity.type
_entity.pdbx_description
1 polymer ?
#
loop_
_entity_poly.entity_id
_entity_poly.type
_entity_poly.pdbx_seq_one_letter_code
_entity_poly.pdbx_strand_id
1 'polypeptide(L)'
;MSGMGDDMGSSLLDIRAQYEGSKVTTQLVNISKAKVPHQKSLEFLEKLKCLYFTTSSQRDINFRSGSSAQPTLKLTTINAFRKRKYAALSYTWKPSLEEISVPSGGYLVEDICSGNVAPSSVRNTVFSRMQRYMDHVSVEYLWIDKHCIQQEEGEAKPKK
;
A
#
# COMPACT_ATOMS: atom_id res chain seq x y z
N MET A 1 35.12 1.31 21.94
CA MET A 1 34.32 2.48 21.52
C MET A 1 34.77 2.83 20.12
N SER A 2 33.99 2.47 19.11
CA SER A 2 34.29 2.75 17.70
C SER A 2 33.05 3.42 17.14
N GLY A 3 33.16 4.71 16.82
CA GLY A 3 32.04 5.51 16.33
C GLY A 3 31.52 4.92 15.02
N MET A 4 30.20 4.73 14.94
CA MET A 4 29.49 4.53 13.68
C MET A 4 29.59 5.85 12.91
N GLY A 5 30.60 5.92 12.04
CA GLY A 5 30.71 6.96 11.03
C GLY A 5 29.52 6.84 10.08
N ASP A 6 28.96 8.00 9.73
CA ASP A 6 27.90 8.12 8.75
C ASP A 6 28.48 7.92 7.34
N ASP A 7 28.14 6.80 6.70
CA ASP A 7 28.63 6.41 5.37
C ASP A 7 27.93 7.19 4.23
N MET A 8 27.09 8.18 4.52
CA MET A 8 26.34 8.96 3.51
C MET A 8 27.23 9.65 2.45
N GLY A 9 28.53 9.84 2.72
CA GLY A 9 29.48 10.48 1.81
C GLY A 9 30.42 9.53 1.05
N SER A 10 30.41 8.24 1.32
CA SER A 10 31.37 7.28 0.75
C SER A 10 30.87 6.67 -0.55
N SER A 11 31.77 6.39 -1.50
CA SER A 11 31.39 5.65 -2.71
C SER A 11 31.04 4.21 -2.36
N LEU A 12 30.16 3.57 -3.13
CA LEU A 12 29.81 2.15 -2.93
C LEU A 12 31.03 1.22 -3.03
N LEU A 13 32.08 1.63 -3.74
CA LEU A 13 33.34 0.89 -3.83
C LEU A 13 34.11 0.98 -2.51
N ASP A 14 34.19 2.15 -1.90
CA ASP A 14 34.88 2.36 -0.62
C ASP A 14 34.16 1.66 0.53
N ILE A 15 32.82 1.74 0.54
CA ILE A 15 31.98 0.99 1.46
C ILE A 15 32.25 -0.50 1.29
N ARG A 16 32.24 -1.01 0.05
CA ARG A 16 32.51 -2.43 -0.21
C ARG A 16 33.91 -2.87 0.24
N ALA A 17 34.92 -2.03 0.08
CA ALA A 17 36.29 -2.29 0.52
C ALA A 17 36.38 -2.37 2.06
N GLN A 18 35.64 -1.53 2.79
CA GLN A 18 35.59 -1.57 4.26
C GLN A 18 34.91 -2.83 4.83
N TYR A 19 34.05 -3.48 4.04
CA TYR A 19 33.36 -4.71 4.42
C TYR A 19 33.91 -5.96 3.71
N GLU A 20 35.17 -5.94 3.25
CA GLU A 20 35.87 -7.08 2.63
C GLU A 20 35.80 -8.33 3.52
N GLY A 21 34.83 -9.20 3.22
CA GLY A 21 34.58 -10.46 3.94
C GLY A 21 33.12 -10.71 4.28
N SER A 22 32.28 -9.68 4.37
CA SER A 22 30.84 -9.86 4.57
C SER A 22 30.10 -9.87 3.24
N LYS A 23 29.46 -10.98 2.90
CA LYS A 23 28.54 -11.04 1.75
C LYS A 23 27.43 -9.99 1.95
N VAL A 24 27.03 -9.31 0.87
CA VAL A 24 25.90 -8.36 0.87
C VAL A 24 24.64 -8.99 1.49
N THR A 25 24.43 -10.29 1.27
CA THR A 25 23.33 -11.04 1.87
C THR A 25 23.40 -11.07 3.40
N THR A 26 24.58 -11.25 3.99
CA THR A 26 24.78 -11.21 5.45
C THR A 26 24.48 -9.82 6.01
N GLN A 27 24.88 -8.77 5.28
CA GLN A 27 24.57 -7.39 5.68
C GLN A 27 23.06 -7.11 5.61
N LEU A 28 22.37 -7.52 4.54
CA LEU A 28 20.92 -7.40 4.42
C LEU A 28 20.18 -8.17 5.52
N VAL A 29 20.67 -9.35 5.90
CA VAL A 29 20.14 -10.13 7.03
C VAL A 29 20.41 -9.44 8.37
N ASN A 30 21.56 -8.78 8.54
CA ASN A 30 21.85 -8.04 9.76
C ASN A 30 21.03 -6.75 9.85
N ILE A 31 20.79 -6.06 8.73
CA ILE A 31 19.90 -4.89 8.64
C ILE A 31 18.46 -5.31 8.97
N SER A 32 17.97 -6.43 8.45
CA SER A 32 16.62 -6.91 8.78
C SER A 32 16.47 -7.34 10.24
N LYS A 33 17.57 -7.77 10.89
CA LYS A 33 17.62 -8.05 12.33
C LYS A 33 17.71 -6.79 13.19
N ALA A 34 18.22 -5.68 12.64
CA ALA A 34 18.29 -4.41 13.33
C ALA A 34 16.87 -3.84 13.49
N LYS A 35 16.27 -4.10 14.65
CA LYS A 35 14.99 -3.50 15.07
C LYS A 35 15.22 -2.07 15.53
N VAL A 36 15.64 -1.18 14.63
CA VAL A 36 15.61 0.26 14.94
C VAL A 36 14.18 0.73 14.70
N PRO A 37 13.40 1.02 15.76
CA PRO A 37 12.08 1.58 15.59
C PRO A 37 12.28 3.02 15.10
N HIS A 38 11.91 3.28 13.85
CA HIS A 38 11.87 4.65 13.38
C HIS A 38 10.55 5.27 13.86
N GLN A 39 10.61 6.33 14.68
CA GLN A 39 9.41 6.97 15.26
C GLN A 39 8.32 7.26 14.20
N LYS A 40 8.74 7.68 13.00
CA LYS A 40 7.84 7.94 11.86
C LYS A 40 7.09 6.70 11.37
N SER A 41 7.72 5.51 11.38
CA SER A 41 7.05 4.27 10.96
C SER A 41 6.07 3.76 12.01
N LEU A 42 6.32 4.02 13.29
CA LEU A 42 5.39 3.72 14.37
C LEU A 42 4.12 4.57 14.25
N GLU A 43 4.27 5.88 14.11
CA GLU A 43 3.13 6.80 13.95
C GLU A 43 2.28 6.46 12.73
N PHE A 44 2.92 6.10 11.61
CA PHE A 44 2.22 5.64 10.41
C PHE A 44 1.39 4.38 10.67
N LEU A 45 1.95 3.38 11.35
CA LEU A 45 1.23 2.14 11.68
C LEU A 45 0.15 2.34 12.74
N GLU A 46 0.31 3.29 13.66
CA GLU A 46 -0.74 3.64 14.64
C GLU A 46 -1.97 4.30 13.99
N LYS A 47 -1.76 5.00 12.87
CA LYS A 47 -2.80 5.72 12.13
C LYS A 47 -2.92 5.24 10.68
N LEU A 48 -2.76 3.94 10.47
CA LEU A 48 -2.78 3.33 9.14
C LEU A 48 -4.14 3.57 8.49
N LYS A 49 -4.14 4.25 7.33
CA LYS A 49 -5.33 4.41 6.51
C LYS A 49 -5.59 3.13 5.73
N CYS A 50 -6.82 2.65 5.75
CA CYS A 50 -7.26 1.51 4.97
C CYS A 50 -8.62 1.80 4.34
N LEU A 51 -8.90 1.10 3.24
CA LEU A 51 -10.21 1.05 2.62
C LEU A 51 -11.05 -0.07 3.22
N TYR A 52 -12.37 0.08 3.20
CA TYR A 52 -13.33 -1.00 3.43
C TYR A 52 -14.48 -0.87 2.44
N PHE A 53 -15.07 -2.01 2.06
CA PHE A 53 -16.23 -2.03 1.17
C PHE A 53 -17.47 -1.64 1.98
N THR A 54 -18.21 -0.63 1.52
CA THR A 54 -19.41 -0.14 2.22
C THR A 54 -20.58 -1.13 2.18
N THR A 55 -20.63 -1.98 1.16
CA THR A 55 -21.61 -3.06 1.01
C THR A 55 -20.94 -4.40 1.31
N SER A 56 -20.66 -4.66 2.58
CA SER A 56 -19.92 -5.85 3.03
C SER A 56 -20.80 -7.01 3.54
N SER A 57 -22.09 -7.09 3.20
CA SER A 57 -22.95 -8.13 3.79
C SER A 57 -24.06 -8.60 2.85
N GLN A 58 -23.84 -9.77 2.24
CA GLN A 58 -24.82 -10.69 1.66
C GLN A 58 -25.87 -10.13 0.67
N ARG A 59 -25.95 -10.79 -0.51
CA ARG A 59 -26.96 -10.63 -1.59
C ARG A 59 -26.63 -9.40 -2.46
N ASP A 60 -26.23 -9.58 -3.71
CA ASP A 60 -27.16 -10.02 -4.74
C ASP A 60 -26.60 -11.11 -5.66
N ILE A 61 -27.10 -12.32 -5.41
CA ILE A 61 -27.26 -13.36 -6.43
C ILE A 61 -28.48 -13.00 -7.34
N ASN A 62 -29.16 -11.88 -7.07
CA ASN A 62 -30.25 -11.34 -7.86
C ASN A 62 -29.94 -9.91 -8.31
N PHE A 63 -29.11 -9.76 -9.34
CA PHE A 63 -29.03 -8.53 -10.15
C PHE A 63 -30.34 -8.35 -10.93
N ARG A 64 -31.44 -8.12 -10.21
CA ARG A 64 -32.77 -7.79 -10.70
C ARG A 64 -33.46 -6.92 -9.64
N SER A 65 -33.11 -5.63 -9.57
CA SER A 65 -34.08 -4.53 -9.39
C SER A 65 -33.37 -3.18 -9.16
N GLY A 66 -33.33 -2.33 -10.19
CA GLY A 66 -33.62 -0.89 -10.06
C GLY A 66 -32.61 0.10 -9.44
N SER A 67 -31.58 -0.30 -8.69
CA SER A 67 -30.63 0.66 -8.11
C SER A 67 -29.18 0.30 -8.46
N SER A 68 -28.67 0.88 -9.55
CA SER A 68 -27.32 0.68 -10.09
C SER A 68 -26.25 1.44 -9.29
N ALA A 69 -26.23 1.32 -7.96
CA ALA A 69 -25.23 1.99 -7.16
C ALA A 69 -23.86 1.33 -7.38
N GLN A 70 -22.90 2.11 -7.87
CA GLN A 70 -21.54 1.66 -8.10
C GLN A 70 -20.88 1.22 -6.76
N PRO A 71 -20.19 0.07 -6.70
CA PRO A 71 -19.53 -0.36 -5.47
C PRO A 71 -18.56 0.69 -4.96
N THR A 72 -18.66 1.03 -3.68
CA THR A 72 -17.91 2.14 -3.07
C THR A 72 -17.05 1.65 -1.92
N LEU A 73 -15.76 2.02 -1.95
CA LEU A 73 -14.80 1.81 -0.88
C LEU A 73 -14.59 3.13 -0.14
N LYS A 74 -14.70 3.08 1.19
CA LYS A 74 -14.46 4.24 2.07
C LYS A 74 -13.18 4.09 2.85
N LEU A 75 -12.58 5.20 3.22
CA LEU A 75 -11.38 5.25 4.04
C LEU A 75 -11.74 5.17 5.52
N THR A 76 -10.88 4.51 6.28
CA THR A 76 -10.89 4.49 7.73
C THR A 76 -9.47 4.47 8.26
N THR A 77 -9.30 4.89 9.50
CA THR A 77 -8.01 4.82 10.20
C THR A 77 -8.04 3.67 11.19
N ILE A 78 -7.07 2.76 11.08
CA ILE A 78 -6.85 1.67 12.01
C ILE A 78 -5.49 1.81 12.68
N ASN A 79 -5.41 1.35 13.92
CA ASN A 79 -4.13 1.14 14.58
C ASN A 79 -3.66 -0.28 14.24
N ALA A 80 -2.64 -0.41 13.38
CA ALA A 80 -2.15 -1.70 12.89
C ALA A 80 -1.51 -2.56 13.99
N PHE A 81 -1.08 -1.96 15.11
CA PHE A 81 -0.59 -2.74 16.26
C PHE A 81 -1.72 -3.50 16.97
N ARG A 82 -2.92 -2.91 17.00
CA ARG A 82 -4.13 -3.47 17.63
C ARG A 82 -5.00 -4.26 16.65
N LYS A 83 -5.23 -3.71 15.46
CA LYS A 83 -6.01 -4.31 14.35
C LYS A 83 -5.06 -4.82 13.27
N ARG A 84 -4.56 -6.04 13.47
CA ARG A 84 -3.60 -6.69 12.54
C ARG A 84 -4.23 -7.36 11.32
N LYS A 85 -5.56 -7.39 11.24
CA LYS A 85 -6.30 -8.04 10.15
C LYS A 85 -6.64 -7.02 9.07
N TYR A 86 -5.71 -6.84 8.14
CA TYR A 86 -5.92 -6.10 6.90
C TYR A 86 -5.19 -6.82 5.75
N ALA A 87 -5.72 -6.74 4.54
CA ALA A 87 -5.06 -7.22 3.34
C ALA A 87 -4.24 -6.08 2.74
N ALA A 88 -2.98 -6.34 2.37
CA ALA A 88 -2.15 -5.36 1.68
C ALA A 88 -2.04 -5.74 0.20
N LEU A 89 -2.40 -4.81 -0.68
CA LEU A 89 -2.29 -4.93 -2.13
C LEU A 89 -1.23 -3.95 -2.64
N SER A 90 -0.14 -4.50 -3.17
CA SER A 90 0.79 -3.74 -4.03
C SER A 90 0.25 -3.76 -5.45
N TYR A 91 0.03 -2.59 -6.05
CA TYR A 91 -0.63 -2.48 -7.36
C TYR A 91 0.18 -1.64 -8.34
N THR A 92 0.32 -2.15 -9.57
CA THR A 92 0.92 -1.37 -10.65
C THR A 92 -0.14 -0.49 -11.31
N TRP A 93 -0.01 0.82 -11.10
CA TRP A 93 -0.95 1.82 -11.59
C TRP A 93 -0.91 2.04 -13.10
N LYS A 94 0.25 1.86 -13.72
CA LYS A 94 0.42 1.94 -15.17
C LYS A 94 0.23 0.54 -15.78
N PRO A 95 -0.82 0.32 -16.58
CA PRO A 95 -1.05 -0.99 -17.20
C PRO A 95 0.05 -1.29 -18.23
N SER A 96 0.34 -2.58 -18.44
CA SER A 96 1.13 -3.04 -19.58
C SER A 96 0.31 -2.96 -20.88
N LEU A 97 0.95 -3.14 -22.04
CA LEU A 97 0.28 -3.10 -23.35
C LEU A 97 -0.86 -4.13 -23.45
N GLU A 98 -0.67 -5.30 -22.85
CA GLU A 98 -1.62 -6.41 -22.81
C GLU A 98 -2.82 -6.11 -21.89
N GLU A 99 -2.69 -5.13 -20.99
CA GLU A 99 -3.69 -4.79 -19.98
C GLU A 99 -4.45 -3.49 -20.31
N ILE A 100 -4.12 -2.80 -21.41
CA ILE A 100 -4.73 -1.51 -21.79
C ILE A 100 -6.25 -1.61 -21.98
N SER A 101 -6.72 -2.74 -22.52
CA SER A 101 -8.15 -2.97 -22.75
C SER A 101 -8.92 -3.43 -21.50
N VAL A 102 -8.23 -3.67 -20.38
CA VAL A 102 -8.87 -4.13 -19.15
C VAL A 102 -9.57 -2.96 -18.47
N PRO A 103 -10.90 -3.06 -18.20
CA PRO A 103 -11.66 -1.94 -17.68
C PRO A 103 -11.27 -1.58 -16.23
N SER A 104 -11.28 -0.27 -15.97
CA SER A 104 -11.17 0.36 -14.64
C SER A 104 -12.34 1.34 -14.45
N GLY A 105 -12.40 2.04 -13.32
CA GLY A 105 -13.43 3.05 -13.05
C GLY A 105 -14.80 2.48 -12.67
N GLY A 106 -14.93 1.17 -12.49
CA GLY A 106 -16.15 0.49 -12.05
C GLY A 106 -16.33 0.44 -10.53
N TYR A 107 -15.38 0.96 -9.76
CA TYR A 107 -15.45 1.13 -8.30
C TYR A 107 -15.19 2.59 -7.92
N LEU A 108 -15.99 3.11 -6.98
CA LEU A 108 -15.74 4.40 -6.36
C LEU A 108 -14.85 4.22 -5.14
N VAL A 109 -13.86 5.09 -4.98
CA VAL A 109 -12.94 5.09 -3.84
C VAL A 109 -12.91 6.48 -3.24
N GLU A 110 -13.01 6.55 -1.91
CA GLU A 110 -12.82 7.77 -1.16
C GLU A 110 -11.37 8.24 -1.24
N ASP A 111 -11.17 9.49 -1.68
CA ASP A 111 -9.87 10.12 -1.77
C ASP A 111 -9.36 10.55 -0.39
N ILE A 112 -8.08 10.28 -0.12
CA ILE A 112 -7.47 10.50 1.20
C ILE A 112 -7.35 11.97 1.59
N CYS A 113 -7.26 12.87 0.61
CA CYS A 113 -7.09 14.30 0.84
C CYS A 113 -8.43 15.02 0.95
N SER A 114 -9.36 14.73 0.03
CA SER A 114 -10.62 15.45 -0.12
C SER A 114 -11.80 14.78 0.59
N GLY A 115 -11.72 13.48 0.91
CA GLY A 115 -12.85 12.69 1.44
C GLY A 115 -13.98 12.46 0.43
N ASN A 116 -13.83 12.93 -0.81
CA ASN A 116 -14.80 12.72 -1.87
C ASN A 116 -14.61 11.34 -2.49
N VAL A 117 -15.70 10.75 -2.96
CA VAL A 117 -15.65 9.48 -3.70
C VAL A 117 -15.50 9.76 -5.19
N ALA A 118 -14.58 9.05 -5.85
CA ALA A 118 -14.35 9.16 -7.28
C ALA A 118 -14.07 7.78 -7.92
N PRO A 119 -14.33 7.60 -9.22
CA PRO A 119 -13.94 6.39 -9.93
C PRO A 119 -12.44 6.12 -9.84
N SER A 120 -12.10 4.90 -9.47
CA SER A 120 -10.72 4.47 -9.29
C SER A 120 -10.09 3.96 -10.58
N SER A 121 -8.82 4.29 -10.84
CA SER A 121 -8.05 3.74 -11.96
C SER A 121 -7.55 2.31 -11.73
N VAL A 122 -7.75 1.75 -10.53
CA VAL A 122 -7.51 0.34 -10.29
C VAL A 122 -8.50 -0.49 -11.10
N ARG A 123 -8.01 -1.54 -11.75
CA ARG A 123 -8.82 -2.41 -12.61
C ARG A 123 -9.97 -3.04 -11.85
N ASN A 124 -11.13 -3.13 -12.50
CA ASN A 124 -12.35 -3.67 -11.89
C ASN A 124 -12.14 -5.13 -11.42
N THR A 125 -11.39 -5.91 -12.19
CA THR A 125 -11.06 -7.30 -11.86
C THR A 125 -10.23 -7.43 -10.59
N VAL A 126 -9.38 -6.45 -10.29
CA VAL A 126 -8.54 -6.42 -9.08
C VAL A 126 -9.40 -6.19 -7.85
N PHE A 127 -10.26 -5.17 -7.86
CA PHE A 127 -11.17 -4.96 -6.73
C PHE A 127 -12.12 -6.13 -6.51
N SER A 128 -12.72 -6.67 -7.58
CA SER A 128 -13.59 -7.86 -7.48
C SER A 128 -12.87 -9.05 -6.86
N ARG A 129 -11.58 -9.26 -7.20
CA ARG A 129 -10.76 -10.32 -6.61
C ARG A 129 -10.42 -10.04 -5.15
N MET A 130 -10.05 -8.80 -4.82
CA MET A 130 -9.74 -8.42 -3.45
C MET A 130 -10.94 -8.57 -2.53
N GLN A 131 -12.13 -8.15 -2.97
CA GLN A 131 -13.35 -8.32 -2.20
C GLN A 131 -13.61 -9.80 -1.88
N ARG A 132 -13.58 -10.68 -2.90
CA ARG A 132 -13.74 -12.13 -2.68
C ARG A 132 -12.67 -12.74 -1.78
N TYR A 133 -11.43 -12.31 -1.94
CA TYR A 133 -10.32 -12.77 -1.10
C TYR A 133 -10.56 -12.35 0.37
N MET A 134 -10.87 -11.09 0.59
CA MET A 134 -11.17 -10.51 1.91
C MET A 134 -12.35 -11.19 2.59
N ASP A 135 -13.43 -11.46 1.85
CA ASP A 135 -14.56 -12.24 2.33
C ASP A 135 -14.13 -13.65 2.75
N HIS A 136 -13.33 -14.33 1.90
CA HIS A 136 -12.85 -15.68 2.18
C HIS A 136 -11.96 -15.76 3.43
N VAL A 137 -11.05 -14.80 3.62
CA VAL A 137 -10.15 -14.76 4.78
C VAL A 137 -10.71 -13.98 5.97
N SER A 138 -11.96 -13.50 5.88
CA SER A 138 -12.65 -12.72 6.91
C SER A 138 -11.84 -11.50 7.38
N VAL A 139 -11.42 -10.67 6.42
CA VAL A 139 -10.67 -9.43 6.65
C VAL A 139 -11.46 -8.24 6.10
N GLU A 140 -11.71 -7.24 6.93
CA GLU A 140 -12.55 -6.07 6.58
C GLU A 140 -11.78 -4.96 5.86
N TYR A 141 -10.48 -4.82 6.16
CA TYR A 141 -9.68 -3.68 5.74
C TYR A 141 -8.71 -4.03 4.60
N LEU A 142 -8.68 -3.18 3.58
CA LEU A 142 -7.77 -3.25 2.45
C LEU A 142 -6.81 -2.06 2.49
N TRP A 143 -5.52 -2.32 2.49
CA TRP A 143 -4.50 -1.30 2.26
C TRP A 143 -4.02 -1.41 0.81
N ILE A 144 -4.08 -0.30 0.08
CA ILE A 144 -3.53 -0.16 -1.27
C ILE A 144 -2.80 1.17 -1.38
N ASP A 145 -1.54 1.12 -1.81
CA ASP A 145 -0.56 2.21 -1.77
C ASP A 145 -1.13 3.65 -1.97
N LYS A 146 -1.32 4.13 -3.21
CA LYS A 146 -1.68 5.51 -3.55
C LYS A 146 -3.05 5.95 -3.01
N HIS A 147 -3.98 5.01 -2.75
CA HIS A 147 -5.26 5.38 -2.13
C HIS A 147 -5.15 5.51 -0.60
N CYS A 148 -4.20 4.82 0.03
CA CYS A 148 -4.05 4.79 1.50
C CYS A 148 -2.89 5.64 2.01
N ILE A 149 -2.10 6.26 1.12
CA ILE A 149 -1.00 7.15 1.49
C ILE A 149 -1.20 8.48 0.76
N GLN A 150 -1.12 9.58 1.51
CA GLN A 150 -0.99 10.90 0.94
C GLN A 150 0.39 11.02 0.28
N GLN A 151 0.42 10.93 -1.05
CA GLN A 151 1.63 11.15 -1.83
C GLN A 151 1.79 12.66 -2.01
N GLU A 152 2.65 13.28 -1.22
CA GLU A 152 3.15 14.62 -1.55
C GLU A 152 4.01 14.51 -2.81
N GLU A 153 3.83 15.44 -3.74
CA GLU A 153 4.74 15.58 -4.87
C GLU A 153 6.09 16.03 -4.31
N GLY A 154 7.00 15.07 -4.09
CA GLY A 154 8.33 15.38 -3.60
C GLY A 154 9.00 16.35 -4.58
N GLU A 155 9.57 17.44 -4.04
CA GLU A 155 10.36 18.39 -4.82
C GLU A 155 11.29 17.63 -5.76
N ALA A 156 11.27 17.99 -7.05
CA ALA A 156 12.09 17.36 -8.06
C ALA A 156 13.54 17.29 -7.54
N LYS A 157 14.05 16.08 -7.33
CA LYS A 157 15.46 15.91 -6.95
C LYS A 157 16.29 16.63 -8.02
N PRO A 158 17.12 17.63 -7.66
CA PRO A 158 17.93 18.31 -8.64
C PRO A 158 18.79 17.26 -9.33
N LYS A 159 18.74 17.27 -10.66
CA LYS A 159 19.65 16.47 -11.48
C LYS A 159 21.06 16.94 -11.15
N LYS A 160 21.83 16.11 -10.44
CA LYS A 160 23.28 16.24 -10.36
C LYS A 160 23.88 15.79 -11.69
#